data_AF-A0A1T3WIK2-F1
#
_entry.id   AF-A0A1T3WIK2-F1
#
_cell.length_a   1.000
_cell.length_b   1.000
_cell.length_c   1.000
_cell.angle_alpha   90.00
_cell.angle_beta   90.00
_cell.angle_gamma   90.00
#
_symmetry.space_group_name_H-M   'P 1'
#
loop_
_entity.id
_entity.type
_entity.pdbx_description
1 polymer ?
#
loop_
_entity_poly.entity_id
_entity_poly.type
_entity_poly.pdbx_seq_one_letter_code
_entity_poly.pdbx_strand_id
1 'polypeptide(L)'
;MSSHAAESPEPGASTPNHEDQANEPAEITFDEHLHPARPKSLRFRPRVRAPFVRRSLAQDGPPTGANPAYVSWLLSQSMLSDANEISQQFSGQGSMWQNPFARPHPRSAVDTASVWFTAYPLSLITRPEESFLKAMADETLWKAFSEIGIQAVHTGPVKRAGGISGWQLTPSVDGHFDRISTQIDPAFGSEDEFRQMCGTANWYGGTIIDDIVPGHTGKGADFRLAEMKYADYPGIYHMVEIDPLDWQHLPVVPDGADSVNIDAATEDWLAKAGYIIGRLQRVIFYAEGIKETNWSVTRPTVGVDGVERRWVYLHYFKDGQPSIN
;
A
#
# COMPACT_ATOMS: atom_id res chain seq x y z
N MET A 1 -61.42 -53.38 52.68
CA MET A 1 -62.26 -52.22 52.30
C MET A 1 -61.46 -51.41 51.30
N SER A 2 -61.42 -51.91 50.07
CA SER A 2 -62.27 -51.48 48.93
C SER A 2 -61.48 -50.43 48.13
N SER A 3 -61.24 -50.56 46.83
CA SER A 3 -61.54 -51.61 45.85
C SER A 3 -60.86 -51.21 44.54
N HIS A 4 -60.34 -52.21 43.82
CA HIS A 4 -60.19 -52.29 42.35
C HIS A 4 -59.31 -51.24 41.64
N ALA A 5 -58.54 -51.55 40.58
CA ALA A 5 -58.49 -52.67 39.64
C ALA A 5 -57.04 -52.74 39.07
N ALA A 6 -56.39 -53.92 39.03
CA ALA A 6 -56.33 -54.88 37.91
C ALA A 6 -55.49 -54.45 36.68
N GLU A 7 -54.33 -55.12 36.58
CA GLU A 7 -53.64 -55.69 35.39
C GLU A 7 -53.07 -54.74 34.30
N SER A 8 -51.73 -54.59 34.18
CA SER A 8 -50.75 -55.40 33.39
C SER A 8 -50.56 -54.86 31.95
N PRO A 9 -49.43 -55.09 31.25
CA PRO A 9 -47.99 -54.93 31.55
C PRO A 9 -47.32 -53.85 30.64
N GLU A 10 -46.01 -53.58 30.83
CA GLU A 10 -45.18 -52.62 30.07
C GLU A 10 -45.24 -52.80 28.54
N PRO A 11 -44.98 -51.72 27.74
CA PRO A 11 -43.63 -51.61 27.17
C PRO A 11 -43.14 -50.17 26.87
N GLY A 12 -41.80 -50.00 26.83
CA GLY A 12 -41.18 -49.05 25.91
C GLY A 12 -40.54 -47.81 26.54
N ALA A 13 -39.35 -47.96 27.13
CA ALA A 13 -38.45 -46.83 27.33
C ALA A 13 -37.77 -46.51 25.98
N SER A 14 -38.41 -45.69 25.16
CA SER A 14 -37.75 -45.02 24.03
C SER A 14 -37.16 -43.69 24.50
N THR A 15 -35.86 -43.69 24.81
CA THR A 15 -35.08 -42.46 24.89
C THR A 15 -35.04 -41.78 23.52
N PRO A 16 -35.39 -40.49 23.38
CA PRO A 16 -35.11 -39.79 22.15
C PRO A 16 -33.61 -39.51 22.10
N ASN A 17 -32.93 -40.14 21.14
CA ASN A 17 -31.62 -39.71 20.66
C ASN A 17 -31.76 -38.25 20.20
N HIS A 18 -31.23 -37.31 20.98
CA HIS A 18 -30.79 -36.04 20.43
C HIS A 18 -29.52 -36.34 19.63
N GLU A 19 -29.70 -36.74 18.38
CA GLU A 19 -28.64 -36.63 17.40
C GLU A 19 -28.34 -35.14 17.23
N ASP A 20 -27.22 -34.71 17.79
CA ASP A 20 -26.53 -33.50 17.36
C ASP A 20 -26.37 -33.59 15.85
N GLN A 21 -27.27 -32.96 15.09
CA GLN A 21 -27.04 -32.67 13.68
C GLN A 21 -25.83 -31.73 13.63
N ALA A 22 -24.65 -32.33 13.52
CA ALA A 22 -23.47 -31.64 13.05
C ALA A 22 -23.86 -30.98 11.73
N ASN A 23 -23.90 -29.64 11.70
CA ASN A 23 -24.05 -28.88 10.47
C ASN A 23 -22.99 -29.39 9.50
N GLU A 24 -23.40 -30.16 8.50
CA GLU A 24 -22.51 -30.49 7.39
C GLU A 24 -22.03 -29.16 6.80
N PRO A 25 -20.71 -28.96 6.59
CA PRO A 25 -20.23 -27.75 5.99
C PRO A 25 -20.86 -27.63 4.60
N ALA A 26 -21.72 -26.62 4.42
CA ALA A 26 -22.37 -26.36 3.15
C ALA A 26 -21.33 -26.36 2.04
N GLU A 27 -21.60 -27.12 0.98
CA GLU A 27 -20.76 -27.17 -0.21
C GLU A 27 -20.48 -25.74 -0.68
N ILE A 28 -19.21 -25.42 -0.98
CA ILE A 28 -18.82 -24.06 -1.38
C ILE A 28 -19.44 -23.79 -2.77
N THR A 29 -20.64 -23.23 -2.78
CA THR A 29 -21.30 -22.74 -3.98
C THR A 29 -20.97 -21.26 -4.16
N PHE A 30 -20.61 -20.86 -5.38
CA PHE A 30 -20.36 -19.45 -5.69
C PHE A 30 -21.66 -18.66 -5.95
N ASP A 31 -22.83 -19.27 -5.74
CA ASP A 31 -24.16 -18.75 -6.12
C ASP A 31 -24.74 -17.74 -5.13
N GLU A 32 -24.05 -17.49 -4.01
CA GLU A 32 -24.44 -16.46 -3.04
C GLU A 32 -24.47 -15.03 -3.62
N HIS A 33 -23.86 -14.81 -4.78
CA HIS A 33 -24.00 -13.56 -5.54
C HIS A 33 -25.45 -13.31 -6.01
N LEU A 34 -26.20 -14.37 -6.25
CA LEU A 34 -27.62 -14.33 -6.61
C LEU A 34 -28.49 -14.02 -5.39
N HIS A 35 -28.01 -14.35 -4.18
CA HIS A 35 -28.75 -14.23 -2.92
C HIS A 35 -27.90 -13.52 -1.85
N PRO A 36 -27.69 -12.20 -1.96
CA PRO A 36 -26.84 -11.47 -1.02
C PRO A 36 -27.45 -11.50 0.39
N ALA A 37 -26.64 -11.88 1.40
CA ALA A 37 -27.03 -11.95 2.82
C ALA A 37 -27.59 -10.62 3.40
N ARG A 38 -27.35 -9.50 2.72
CA ARG A 38 -27.96 -8.21 3.05
C ARG A 38 -28.21 -7.39 1.77
N PRO A 39 -29.42 -6.79 1.60
CA PRO A 39 -29.74 -5.92 0.48
C PRO A 39 -28.68 -4.83 0.26
N LYS A 40 -28.34 -4.53 -1.00
CA LYS A 40 -27.37 -3.51 -1.37
C LYS A 40 -27.71 -2.12 -0.79
N SER A 41 -29.00 -1.81 -0.64
CA SER A 41 -29.51 -0.56 -0.05
C SER A 41 -29.19 -0.37 1.44
N LEU A 42 -28.93 -1.46 2.18
CA LEU A 42 -28.59 -1.42 3.60
C LEU A 42 -27.07 -1.45 3.84
N ARG A 43 -26.25 -1.45 2.78
CA ARG A 43 -24.79 -1.42 2.88
C ARG A 43 -24.32 0.03 2.88
N PHE A 44 -23.98 0.55 4.04
CA PHE A 44 -23.32 1.85 4.15
C PHE A 44 -21.87 1.74 3.69
N ARG A 45 -21.49 2.47 2.64
CA ARG A 45 -20.07 2.62 2.26
C ARG A 45 -19.47 3.78 3.08
N PRO A 46 -18.55 3.50 4.02
CA PRO A 46 -17.86 4.57 4.72
C PRO A 46 -17.04 5.39 3.71
N ARG A 47 -17.05 6.71 3.89
CA ARG A 47 -16.26 7.67 3.13
C ARG A 47 -15.49 8.54 4.11
N VAL A 48 -14.31 9.00 3.71
CA VAL A 48 -13.58 10.04 4.43
C VAL A 48 -14.51 11.24 4.58
N ARG A 49 -14.74 11.70 5.81
CA ARG A 49 -15.71 12.75 6.12
C ARG A 49 -15.07 14.12 6.17
N ALA A 50 -13.81 14.18 6.62
CA ALA A 50 -13.03 15.39 6.69
C ALA A 50 -11.79 15.26 5.80
N PRO A 51 -11.58 16.18 4.84
CA PRO A 51 -10.28 16.26 4.18
C PRO A 51 -9.20 16.55 5.22
N PHE A 52 -8.06 15.87 5.14
CA PHE A 52 -6.90 16.22 5.93
C PHE A 52 -5.98 17.11 5.07
N VAL A 53 -5.45 18.17 5.67
CA VAL A 53 -4.61 19.15 4.97
C VAL A 53 -3.20 19.04 5.53
N ARG A 54 -2.25 18.63 4.69
CA ARG A 54 -0.83 18.67 5.06
C ARG A 54 -0.41 20.11 5.32
N ARG A 55 0.19 20.35 6.48
CA ARG A 55 0.70 21.67 6.85
C ARG A 55 2.02 21.92 6.15
N SER A 56 2.13 23.08 5.50
CA SER A 56 3.43 23.60 5.08
C SER A 56 4.20 24.03 6.33
N LEU A 57 5.36 23.41 6.54
CA LEU A 57 6.24 23.70 7.67
C LEU A 57 7.47 24.42 7.15
N ALA A 58 7.97 25.36 7.96
CA ALA A 58 9.19 26.09 7.64
C ALA A 58 10.38 25.12 7.53
N GLN A 59 11.18 25.31 6.49
CA GLN A 59 12.43 24.59 6.29
C GLN A 59 13.56 25.43 6.88
N ASP A 60 13.99 25.07 8.09
CA ASP A 60 15.01 25.82 8.82
C ASP A 60 16.12 24.88 9.29
N GLY A 61 17.38 25.31 9.17
CA GLY A 61 18.56 24.57 9.57
C GLY A 61 18.93 23.37 8.69
N PRO A 62 19.93 22.58 9.13
CA PRO A 62 20.46 21.44 8.36
C PRO A 62 19.48 20.25 8.33
N PRO A 63 19.36 19.50 7.22
CA PRO A 63 18.46 18.36 7.11
C PRO A 63 19.03 17.10 7.76
N THR A 64 19.09 17.08 9.09
CA THR A 64 19.61 15.95 9.89
C THR A 64 18.61 15.51 10.94
N GLY A 65 18.73 14.27 11.44
CA GLY A 65 17.85 13.77 12.51
C GLY A 65 17.91 14.59 13.79
N ALA A 66 19.04 15.27 14.04
CA ALA A 66 19.22 16.18 15.18
C ALA A 66 18.45 17.51 15.04
N ASN A 67 17.88 17.82 13.88
CA ASN A 67 17.10 19.04 13.64
C ASN A 67 15.58 18.76 13.78
N PRO A 68 14.92 19.23 14.86
CA PRO A 68 13.49 19.00 15.06
C PRO A 68 12.61 19.61 13.95
N ALA A 69 13.03 20.70 13.32
CA ALA A 69 12.28 21.30 12.21
C ALA A 69 12.28 20.37 10.99
N TYR A 70 13.40 19.70 10.73
CA TYR A 70 13.50 18.73 9.63
C TYR A 70 12.66 17.48 9.89
N VAL A 71 12.75 16.91 11.09
CA VAL A 71 11.93 15.76 11.48
C VAL A 71 10.43 16.09 11.42
N SER A 72 10.03 17.26 11.91
CA SER A 72 8.65 17.75 11.84
C SER A 72 8.15 17.91 10.40
N TRP A 73 9.00 18.43 9.50
CA TRP A 73 8.69 18.51 8.08
C TRP A 73 8.56 17.14 7.43
N LEU A 74 9.45 16.19 7.72
CA LEU A 74 9.31 14.81 7.23
C LEU A 74 8.00 14.18 7.72
N LEU A 75 7.62 14.40 8.97
CA LEU A 75 6.33 13.92 9.50
C LEU A 75 5.14 14.51 8.76
N SER A 76 5.20 15.80 8.38
CA SER A 76 4.13 16.40 7.55
C SER A 76 4.12 15.88 6.11
N GLN A 77 5.19 15.21 5.67
CA GLN A 77 5.29 14.55 4.37
C GLN A 77 5.00 13.04 4.42
N SER A 78 4.84 12.46 5.61
CA SER A 78 4.80 11.01 5.83
C SER A 78 3.48 10.35 5.42
N MET A 79 3.55 9.20 4.75
CA MET A 79 2.38 8.39 4.42
C MET A 79 1.86 7.62 5.63
N LEU A 80 2.73 7.12 6.50
CA LEU A 80 2.31 6.51 7.77
C LEU A 80 1.58 7.52 8.66
N SER A 81 2.03 8.77 8.69
CA SER A 81 1.36 9.85 9.42
C SER A 81 -0.03 10.13 8.85
N ASP A 82 -0.13 10.26 7.51
CA ASP A 82 -1.42 10.40 6.84
C ASP A 82 -2.35 9.21 7.15
N ALA A 83 -1.84 7.98 7.09
CA ALA A 83 -2.61 6.77 7.33
C ALA A 83 -3.19 6.75 8.75
N ASN A 84 -2.44 7.21 9.75
CA ASN A 84 -2.93 7.34 11.12
C ASN A 84 -4.09 8.35 11.20
N GLU A 85 -3.98 9.53 10.58
CA GLU A 85 -5.05 10.53 10.56
C GLU A 85 -6.30 10.03 9.83
N ILE A 86 -6.12 9.40 8.66
CA ILE A 86 -7.23 8.85 7.86
C ILE A 86 -7.93 7.74 8.63
N SER A 87 -7.17 6.82 9.24
CA SER A 87 -7.73 5.65 9.93
C SER A 87 -8.62 6.03 11.11
N GLN A 88 -8.31 7.13 11.83
CA GLN A 88 -9.13 7.64 12.94
C GLN A 88 -10.56 8.00 12.50
N GLN A 89 -10.77 8.35 11.23
CA GLN A 89 -12.11 8.62 10.70
C GLN A 89 -12.95 7.35 10.48
N PHE A 90 -12.35 6.17 10.54
CA PHE A 90 -13.01 4.88 10.33
C PHE A 90 -12.97 3.97 11.56
N SER A 91 -11.97 4.15 12.42
CA SER A 91 -11.78 3.39 13.66
C SER A 91 -13.03 3.43 14.55
N GLY A 92 -13.44 2.26 15.03
CA GLY A 92 -14.61 2.10 15.89
C GLY A 92 -15.97 2.29 15.19
N GLN A 93 -16.01 2.51 13.88
CA GLN A 93 -17.30 2.63 13.17
C GLN A 93 -17.84 1.27 12.75
N GLY A 94 -19.11 1.02 13.07
CA GLY A 94 -19.80 -0.22 12.69
C GLY A 94 -19.79 -0.49 11.17
N SER A 95 -19.67 0.55 10.34
CA SER A 95 -19.53 0.45 8.87
C SER A 95 -18.36 -0.44 8.42
N MET A 96 -17.26 -0.48 9.19
CA MET A 96 -16.10 -1.33 8.91
C MET A 96 -16.33 -2.82 9.26
N TRP A 97 -17.34 -3.11 10.08
CA TRP A 97 -17.66 -4.44 10.61
C TRP A 97 -18.94 -5.04 9.99
N GLN A 98 -19.45 -4.43 8.92
CA GLN A 98 -20.69 -4.89 8.28
C GLN A 98 -20.51 -6.15 7.43
N ASN A 99 -19.27 -6.58 7.18
CA ASN A 99 -18.97 -7.80 6.42
C ASN A 99 -18.26 -8.80 7.35
N PRO A 100 -18.85 -9.99 7.62
CA PRO A 100 -18.28 -10.96 8.56
C PRO A 100 -16.95 -11.57 8.10
N PHE A 101 -16.68 -11.54 6.80
CA PHE A 101 -15.41 -11.89 6.15
C PHE A 101 -15.44 -11.38 4.70
N ALA A 102 -14.28 -11.14 4.09
CA ALA A 102 -14.21 -10.85 2.66
C ALA A 102 -14.34 -12.16 1.88
N ARG A 103 -15.51 -12.43 1.27
CA ARG A 103 -15.61 -13.43 0.20
C ARG A 103 -15.20 -12.77 -1.12
N PRO A 104 -14.08 -13.18 -1.75
CA PRO A 104 -13.70 -12.65 -3.05
C PRO A 104 -14.84 -12.88 -4.04
N HIS A 105 -15.17 -11.85 -4.82
CA HIS A 105 -16.21 -11.93 -5.83
C HIS A 105 -15.67 -11.55 -7.21
N PRO A 106 -14.77 -12.36 -7.78
CA PRO A 106 -14.06 -12.02 -9.01
C PRO A 106 -15.02 -11.79 -10.20
N ARG A 107 -16.10 -12.58 -10.31
CA ARG A 107 -17.13 -12.39 -11.35
C ARG A 107 -17.77 -11.01 -11.30
N SER A 108 -18.20 -10.53 -10.13
CA SER A 108 -18.77 -9.19 -10.01
C SER A 108 -17.76 -8.09 -10.37
N ALA A 109 -16.45 -8.30 -10.16
CA ALA A 109 -15.43 -7.36 -10.59
C ALA A 109 -15.31 -7.31 -12.13
N VAL A 110 -15.31 -8.49 -12.78
CA VAL A 110 -15.33 -8.61 -14.25
C VAL A 110 -16.62 -8.04 -14.85
N ASP A 111 -17.77 -8.29 -14.23
CA ASP A 111 -19.07 -7.77 -14.68
C ASP A 111 -19.17 -6.24 -14.52
N THR A 112 -18.43 -5.66 -13.56
CA THR A 112 -18.40 -4.20 -13.34
C THR A 112 -17.67 -3.50 -14.48
N ALA A 113 -16.52 -4.04 -14.88
CA ALA A 113 -15.80 -3.57 -16.05
C ALA A 113 -15.04 -4.75 -16.63
N SER A 114 -15.37 -5.14 -17.85
CA SER A 114 -14.75 -6.27 -18.55
C SER A 114 -13.68 -5.83 -19.55
N VAL A 115 -13.80 -4.62 -20.09
CA VAL A 115 -12.89 -4.03 -21.08
C VAL A 115 -12.35 -2.71 -20.54
N TRP A 116 -11.02 -2.63 -20.37
CA TRP A 116 -10.35 -1.49 -19.74
C TRP A 116 -9.38 -0.82 -20.70
N PHE A 117 -9.30 0.51 -20.60
CA PHE A 117 -8.24 1.29 -21.20
C PHE A 117 -7.16 1.56 -20.16
N THR A 118 -5.91 1.18 -20.45
CA THR A 118 -4.77 1.50 -19.57
C THR A 118 -4.08 2.75 -20.07
N ALA A 119 -4.11 3.79 -19.26
CA ALA A 119 -3.51 5.09 -19.53
C ALA A 119 -2.33 5.29 -18.59
N TYR A 120 -1.11 5.38 -19.12
CA TYR A 120 0.07 5.67 -18.31
C TYR A 120 0.42 7.16 -18.39
N PRO A 121 0.52 7.88 -17.27
CA PRO A 121 0.50 9.34 -17.29
C PRO A 121 1.74 9.94 -17.94
N LEU A 122 2.90 9.29 -17.81
CA LEU A 122 4.15 9.72 -18.45
C LEU A 122 4.22 9.38 -19.95
N SER A 123 3.28 8.59 -20.48
CA SER A 123 3.28 8.17 -21.88
C SER A 123 2.04 8.64 -22.65
N LEU A 124 1.15 9.38 -21.99
CA LEU A 124 -0.05 9.94 -22.62
C LEU A 124 0.20 11.40 -22.98
N ILE A 125 0.09 11.72 -24.27
CA ILE A 125 0.22 13.10 -24.77
C ILE A 125 -1.13 13.79 -24.63
N THR A 126 -1.19 14.81 -23.78
CA THR A 126 -2.37 15.64 -23.56
C THR A 126 -2.40 16.84 -24.51
N ARG A 127 -3.50 17.61 -24.50
CA ARG A 127 -3.53 18.90 -25.19
C ARG A 127 -2.59 19.89 -24.49
N PRO A 128 -2.12 20.95 -25.17
CA PRO A 128 -1.32 22.00 -24.53
C PRO A 128 -2.01 22.55 -23.28
N GLU A 129 -1.25 22.72 -22.19
CA GLU A 129 -1.72 23.21 -20.88
C GLU A 129 -2.82 22.35 -20.20
N GLU A 130 -3.01 21.11 -20.64
CA GLU A 130 -3.94 20.15 -20.05
C GLU A 130 -3.21 19.09 -19.23
N SER A 131 -3.64 18.91 -17.97
CA SER A 131 -3.12 17.85 -17.12
C SER A 131 -3.59 16.47 -17.59
N PHE A 132 -2.85 15.42 -17.23
CA PHE A 132 -3.24 14.04 -17.51
C PHE A 132 -4.65 13.73 -16.96
N LEU A 133 -4.92 14.10 -15.71
CA LEU A 133 -6.20 13.83 -15.07
C LEU A 133 -7.35 14.58 -15.74
N LYS A 134 -7.11 15.81 -16.21
CA LYS A 134 -8.10 16.57 -16.96
C LYS A 134 -8.39 15.94 -18.33
N ALA A 135 -7.36 15.52 -19.06
CA ALA A 135 -7.54 14.80 -20.33
C ALA A 135 -8.33 13.50 -20.15
N MET A 136 -8.07 12.76 -19.07
CA MET A 136 -8.81 11.55 -18.72
C MET A 136 -10.25 11.83 -18.23
N ALA A 137 -10.59 13.07 -17.92
CA ALA A 137 -11.95 13.51 -17.57
C ALA A 137 -12.77 14.02 -18.77
N ASP A 138 -12.21 14.03 -19.99
CA ASP A 138 -12.87 14.56 -21.18
C ASP A 138 -14.16 13.81 -21.52
N GLU A 139 -15.26 14.54 -21.66
CA GLU A 139 -16.58 13.94 -21.91
C GLU A 139 -16.68 13.28 -23.29
N THR A 140 -15.95 13.81 -24.29
CA THR A 140 -15.95 13.22 -25.64
C THR A 140 -15.25 11.87 -25.63
N LEU A 141 -14.15 11.76 -24.88
CA LEU A 141 -13.45 10.50 -24.64
C LEU A 141 -14.37 9.47 -23.96
N TRP A 142 -15.04 9.86 -22.87
CA TRP A 142 -15.94 8.94 -22.15
C TRP A 142 -17.18 8.54 -22.95
N LYS A 143 -17.72 9.44 -23.76
CA LYS A 143 -18.77 9.11 -24.72
C LYS A 143 -18.28 8.06 -25.73
N ALA A 144 -17.10 8.26 -26.32
CA ALA A 144 -16.52 7.31 -27.25
C ALA A 144 -16.23 5.95 -26.59
N PHE A 145 -15.68 5.94 -25.38
CA PHE A 145 -15.48 4.72 -24.59
C PHE A 145 -16.78 3.96 -24.35
N SER A 146 -17.85 4.66 -23.94
CA SER A 146 -19.17 4.07 -23.76
C SER A 146 -19.71 3.44 -25.06
N GLU A 147 -19.60 4.16 -26.19
CA GLU A 147 -20.07 3.69 -27.50
C GLU A 147 -19.32 2.43 -27.99
N ILE A 148 -18.03 2.29 -27.70
CA ILE A 148 -17.22 1.13 -28.11
C ILE A 148 -17.08 0.05 -27.03
N GLY A 149 -17.74 0.22 -25.87
CA GLY A 149 -17.79 -0.77 -24.80
C GLY A 149 -16.60 -0.79 -23.84
N ILE A 150 -15.79 0.28 -23.77
CA ILE A 150 -14.77 0.45 -22.71
C ILE A 150 -15.47 0.91 -21.43
N GLN A 151 -15.29 0.13 -20.36
CA GLN A 151 -16.02 0.29 -19.09
C GLN A 151 -15.14 0.78 -17.94
N ALA A 152 -13.82 0.83 -18.14
CA ALA A 152 -12.93 1.40 -17.15
C ALA A 152 -11.67 2.02 -17.74
N VAL A 153 -11.10 2.95 -16.99
CA VAL A 153 -9.76 3.47 -17.20
C VAL A 153 -8.90 3.06 -16.01
N HIS A 154 -7.74 2.46 -16.30
CA HIS A 154 -6.65 2.29 -15.35
C HIS A 154 -5.60 3.38 -15.57
N THR A 155 -5.37 4.26 -14.60
CA THR A 155 -4.57 5.49 -14.78
C THR A 155 -3.06 5.33 -14.55
N GLY A 156 -2.58 4.13 -14.22
CA GLY A 156 -1.24 3.98 -13.64
C GLY A 156 -1.06 4.83 -12.37
N PRO A 157 0.16 4.91 -11.83
CA PRO A 157 0.44 5.66 -10.61
C PRO A 157 0.39 7.18 -10.86
N VAL A 158 -0.55 7.86 -10.21
CA VAL A 158 -0.74 9.32 -10.30
C VAL A 158 -0.35 10.08 -9.03
N LYS A 159 0.09 9.36 -7.98
CA LYS A 159 0.48 9.96 -6.70
C LYS A 159 1.93 10.38 -6.77
N ARG A 160 2.30 11.38 -5.96
CA ARG A 160 3.68 11.85 -5.88
C ARG A 160 4.63 10.69 -5.51
N ALA A 161 5.70 10.59 -6.26
CA ALA A 161 6.68 9.50 -6.21
C ALA A 161 8.12 10.03 -6.22
N GLY A 162 9.09 9.13 -6.12
CA GLY A 162 10.52 9.46 -6.07
C GLY A 162 11.09 9.37 -4.67
N GLY A 163 11.71 10.45 -4.22
CA GLY A 163 12.39 10.48 -2.93
C GLY A 163 12.58 11.88 -2.40
N ILE A 164 13.31 11.96 -1.30
CA ILE A 164 13.67 13.22 -0.65
C ILE A 164 15.19 13.26 -0.46
N SER A 165 15.85 14.32 -0.92
CA SER A 165 17.25 14.62 -0.61
C SER A 165 17.32 15.97 0.11
N GLY A 166 17.67 15.92 1.40
CA GLY A 166 17.53 17.06 2.29
C GLY A 166 16.07 17.54 2.33
N TRP A 167 15.83 18.78 1.91
CA TRP A 167 14.51 19.40 1.83
C TRP A 167 13.82 19.28 0.46
N GLN A 168 14.52 18.70 -0.53
CA GLN A 168 14.09 18.69 -1.92
C GLN A 168 13.54 17.32 -2.31
N LEU A 169 12.51 17.32 -3.15
CA LEU A 169 12.03 16.12 -3.80
C LEU A 169 13.03 15.69 -4.89
N THR A 170 13.20 14.39 -5.04
CA THR A 170 13.95 13.79 -6.16
C THR A 170 12.97 13.21 -7.16
N PRO A 171 13.34 13.13 -8.46
CA PRO A 171 12.52 12.46 -9.46
C PRO A 171 12.26 11.00 -9.09
N SER A 172 11.18 10.46 -9.65
CA SER A 172 10.91 9.02 -9.62
C SER A 172 12.01 8.25 -10.36
N VAL A 173 12.43 7.11 -9.81
CA VAL A 173 13.34 6.17 -10.48
C VAL A 173 12.61 5.10 -11.28
N ASP A 174 11.27 5.02 -11.17
CA ASP A 174 10.47 3.95 -11.76
C ASP A 174 9.10 4.40 -12.26
N GLY A 175 9.04 5.51 -13.00
CA GLY A 175 7.81 6.04 -13.58
C GLY A 175 6.63 6.13 -12.58
N HIS A 176 6.89 6.66 -11.40
CA HIS A 176 5.96 6.87 -10.29
C HIS A 176 5.51 5.62 -9.51
N PHE A 177 6.06 4.44 -9.79
CA PHE A 177 5.81 3.25 -8.96
C PHE A 177 6.48 3.33 -7.58
N ASP A 178 7.43 4.24 -7.39
CA ASP A 178 8.11 4.55 -6.14
C ASP A 178 7.39 5.66 -5.34
N ARG A 179 6.11 5.42 -5.01
CA ARG A 179 5.24 6.38 -4.31
C ARG A 179 5.81 6.83 -2.95
N ILE A 180 5.71 8.13 -2.65
CA ILE A 180 6.15 8.74 -1.38
C ILE A 180 5.08 9.59 -0.68
N SER A 181 3.91 9.74 -1.29
CA SER A 181 2.78 10.50 -0.72
C SER A 181 1.44 9.90 -1.11
N THR A 182 0.41 10.21 -0.32
CA THR A 182 -0.99 9.95 -0.66
C THR A 182 -1.57 10.99 -1.63
N GLN A 183 -0.88 12.13 -1.83
CA GLN A 183 -1.33 13.23 -2.66
C GLN A 183 -1.08 12.96 -4.15
N ILE A 184 -1.98 13.48 -4.99
CA ILE A 184 -1.79 13.54 -6.45
C ILE A 184 -0.51 14.33 -6.76
N ASP A 185 0.28 13.82 -7.70
CA ASP A 185 1.44 14.55 -8.21
C ASP A 185 0.95 15.75 -9.04
N PRO A 186 1.35 17.00 -8.73
CA PRO A 186 0.99 18.18 -9.51
C PRO A 186 1.37 18.10 -10.99
N ALA A 187 2.33 17.24 -11.35
CA ALA A 187 2.67 16.98 -12.75
C ALA A 187 1.51 16.33 -13.53
N PHE A 188 0.59 15.64 -12.86
CA PHE A 188 -0.51 14.91 -13.49
C PHE A 188 -1.87 15.56 -13.27
N GLY A 189 -1.98 16.50 -12.34
CA GLY A 189 -3.18 17.28 -12.10
C GLY A 189 -3.42 17.54 -10.62
N SER A 190 -4.68 17.75 -10.26
CA SER A 190 -5.11 17.97 -8.87
C SER A 190 -6.07 16.90 -8.35
N GLU A 191 -6.30 16.90 -7.04
CA GLU A 191 -7.30 16.02 -6.44
C GLU A 191 -8.72 16.33 -6.94
N ASP A 192 -9.01 17.60 -7.26
CA ASP A 192 -10.31 18.00 -7.83
C ASP A 192 -10.47 17.50 -9.26
N GLU A 193 -9.40 17.52 -10.07
CA GLU A 193 -9.40 16.91 -11.40
C GLU A 193 -9.58 15.39 -11.31
N PHE A 194 -8.97 14.72 -10.32
CA PHE A 194 -9.19 13.29 -10.08
C PHE A 194 -10.66 12.99 -9.72
N ARG A 195 -11.28 13.81 -8.85
CA ARG A 195 -12.70 13.70 -8.50
C ARG A 195 -13.59 13.94 -9.71
N GLN A 196 -13.26 14.94 -10.55
CA GLN A 196 -13.98 15.22 -11.79
C GLN A 196 -13.90 14.04 -12.74
N MET A 197 -12.71 13.47 -12.97
CA MET A 197 -12.50 12.27 -13.78
C MET A 197 -13.37 11.11 -13.30
N CYS A 198 -13.42 10.86 -11.98
CA CYS A 198 -14.30 9.84 -11.40
C CYS A 198 -15.79 10.14 -11.64
N GLY A 199 -16.19 11.42 -11.53
CA GLY A 199 -17.55 11.88 -11.80
C GLY A 199 -17.96 11.67 -13.26
N THR A 200 -17.11 12.07 -14.21
CA THR A 200 -17.34 11.87 -15.65
C THR A 200 -17.42 10.37 -15.97
N ALA A 201 -16.48 9.56 -15.49
CA ALA A 201 -16.51 8.11 -15.68
C ALA A 201 -17.86 7.52 -15.23
N ASN A 202 -18.28 7.84 -14.00
CA ASN A 202 -19.54 7.35 -13.45
C ASN A 202 -20.77 7.81 -14.25
N TRP A 203 -20.77 9.04 -14.77
CA TRP A 203 -21.86 9.54 -15.63
C TRP A 203 -22.03 8.71 -16.91
N TYR A 204 -20.92 8.28 -17.51
CA TYR A 204 -20.91 7.43 -18.72
C TYR A 204 -20.94 5.93 -18.42
N GLY A 205 -21.21 5.52 -17.17
CA GLY A 205 -21.28 4.12 -16.76
C GLY A 205 -19.93 3.42 -16.64
N GLY A 206 -18.83 4.18 -16.60
CA GLY A 206 -17.47 3.69 -16.45
C GLY A 206 -16.93 3.76 -15.03
N THR A 207 -15.79 3.11 -14.82
CA THR A 207 -15.07 3.05 -13.53
C THR A 207 -13.62 3.52 -13.67
N ILE A 208 -13.11 4.25 -12.67
CA ILE A 208 -11.68 4.54 -12.55
C ILE A 208 -11.04 3.46 -11.68
N ILE A 209 -9.96 2.88 -12.18
CA ILE A 209 -9.10 1.95 -11.47
C ILE A 209 -7.79 2.68 -11.22
N ASP A 210 -7.49 2.88 -9.96
CA ASP A 210 -6.31 3.62 -9.52
C ASP A 210 -5.26 2.65 -8.98
N ASP A 211 -3.99 2.98 -9.16
CA ASP A 211 -2.88 2.09 -8.85
C ASP A 211 -2.58 2.06 -7.34
N ILE A 212 -2.39 0.85 -6.82
CA ILE A 212 -1.91 0.59 -5.46
C ILE A 212 -0.60 -0.17 -5.61
N VAL A 213 0.49 0.43 -5.15
CA VAL A 213 1.81 -0.21 -5.04
C VAL A 213 2.03 -0.65 -3.59
N PRO A 214 1.89 -1.96 -3.27
CA PRO A 214 1.89 -2.41 -1.88
C PRO A 214 3.25 -2.94 -1.40
N GLY A 215 4.20 -3.25 -2.30
CA GLY A 215 5.44 -3.95 -1.93
C GLY A 215 6.61 -3.05 -1.53
N HIS A 216 6.56 -1.77 -1.89
CA HIS A 216 7.63 -0.80 -1.63
C HIS A 216 7.08 0.62 -1.66
N THR A 217 7.87 1.55 -1.13
CA THR A 217 7.70 2.99 -1.36
C THR A 217 8.86 3.51 -2.20
N GLY A 218 8.87 4.80 -2.52
CA GLY A 218 10.12 5.49 -2.84
C GLY A 218 10.92 5.84 -1.58
N LYS A 219 12.11 6.44 -1.73
CA LYS A 219 12.93 6.95 -0.61
C LYS A 219 12.40 8.29 -0.08
N GLY A 220 11.12 8.30 0.29
CA GLY A 220 10.37 9.44 0.78
C GLY A 220 10.56 9.71 2.27
N ALA A 221 9.63 10.47 2.85
CA ALA A 221 9.73 10.89 4.24
C ALA A 221 9.74 9.72 5.23
N ASP A 222 8.93 8.68 4.97
CA ASP A 222 8.86 7.49 5.80
C ASP A 222 10.21 6.77 5.85
N PHE A 223 10.89 6.63 4.71
CA PHE A 223 12.22 6.04 4.63
C PHE A 223 13.27 6.91 5.34
N ARG A 224 13.22 8.25 5.17
CA ARG A 224 14.15 9.16 5.87
C ARG A 224 13.97 9.12 7.39
N LEU A 225 12.73 9.06 7.86
CA LEU A 225 12.41 8.90 9.29
C LEU A 225 12.88 7.54 9.83
N ALA A 226 12.78 6.49 9.01
CA ALA A 226 13.30 5.17 9.31
C ALA A 226 14.83 5.16 9.44
N GLU A 227 15.55 5.77 8.48
CA GLU A 227 17.02 5.93 8.54
C GLU A 227 17.47 6.68 9.81
N MET A 228 16.65 7.62 10.30
CA MET A 228 16.89 8.40 11.51
C MET A 228 16.43 7.72 12.81
N LYS A 229 15.93 6.47 12.73
CA LYS A 229 15.37 5.71 13.87
C LYS A 229 14.28 6.47 14.63
N TYR A 230 13.43 7.21 13.92
CA TYR A 230 12.33 7.95 14.54
C TYR A 230 11.15 7.01 14.83
N ALA A 231 10.80 6.85 16.10
CA ALA A 231 9.65 6.06 16.56
C ALA A 231 9.57 4.69 15.85
N ASP A 232 8.40 4.34 15.32
CA ASP A 232 8.14 3.02 14.70
C ASP A 232 8.47 2.98 13.19
N TYR A 233 9.01 4.06 12.61
CA TYR A 233 9.28 4.13 11.17
C TYR A 233 10.25 3.06 10.64
N PRO A 234 11.31 2.65 11.36
CA PRO A 234 12.14 1.51 10.94
C PRO A 234 11.32 0.23 10.72
N GLY A 235 10.25 0.04 11.50
CA GLY A 235 9.37 -1.12 11.40
C GLY A 235 8.54 -1.18 10.11
N ILE A 236 8.48 -0.12 9.32
CA ILE A 236 7.81 -0.10 8.01
C ILE A 236 8.59 -0.95 7.00
N TYR A 237 9.92 -1.01 7.10
CA TYR A 237 10.78 -1.53 6.05
C TYR A 237 11.53 -2.79 6.47
N HIS A 238 11.83 -3.63 5.48
CA HIS A 238 12.80 -4.71 5.63
C HIS A 238 14.22 -4.12 5.70
N MET A 239 14.58 -3.59 6.87
CA MET A 239 15.88 -2.95 7.10
C MET A 239 16.48 -3.33 8.45
N VAL A 240 17.81 -3.40 8.50
CA VAL A 240 18.58 -3.86 9.67
C VAL A 240 19.71 -2.87 9.94
N GLU A 241 19.79 -2.40 11.19
CA GLU A 241 20.89 -1.55 11.68
C GLU A 241 22.14 -2.43 11.83
N ILE A 242 23.25 -2.03 11.21
CA ILE A 242 24.51 -2.79 11.30
C ILE A 242 25.36 -2.24 12.43
N ASP A 243 25.91 -3.13 13.28
CA ASP A 243 26.79 -2.74 14.38
C ASP A 243 27.99 -1.93 13.84
N PRO A 244 28.32 -0.77 14.44
CA PRO A 244 29.49 0.02 14.06
C PRO A 244 30.80 -0.76 13.95
N LEU A 245 30.99 -1.82 14.75
CA LEU A 245 32.16 -2.70 14.69
C LEU A 245 32.30 -3.42 13.34
N ASP A 246 31.18 -3.62 12.65
CA ASP A 246 31.10 -4.36 11.39
C ASP A 246 31.07 -3.45 10.16
N TRP A 247 31.11 -2.12 10.31
CA TRP A 247 31.03 -1.19 9.19
C TRP A 247 32.18 -1.32 8.19
N GLN A 248 33.32 -1.86 8.61
CA GLN A 248 34.46 -2.18 7.75
C GLN A 248 34.13 -3.22 6.66
N HIS A 249 33.06 -4.00 6.83
CA HIS A 249 32.60 -5.00 5.88
C HIS A 249 31.58 -4.45 4.86
N LEU A 250 31.11 -3.21 5.07
CA LEU A 250 30.14 -2.57 4.21
C LEU A 250 30.86 -1.71 3.15
N PRO A 251 30.37 -1.67 1.91
CA PRO A 251 30.96 -0.81 0.88
C PRO A 251 30.84 0.67 1.26
N VAL A 252 31.74 1.48 0.73
CA VAL A 252 31.68 2.94 0.82
C VAL A 252 30.56 3.43 -0.09
N VAL A 253 29.66 4.26 0.45
CA VAL A 253 28.63 4.92 -0.36
C VAL A 253 29.28 6.10 -1.09
N PRO A 254 29.16 6.20 -2.42
CA PRO A 254 29.75 7.30 -3.19
C PRO A 254 29.21 8.67 -2.77
N ASP A 255 30.04 9.71 -2.91
CA ASP A 255 29.63 11.08 -2.65
C ASP A 255 28.40 11.47 -3.47
N GLY A 256 27.40 12.08 -2.82
CA GLY A 256 26.13 12.46 -3.43
C GLY A 256 25.08 11.35 -3.53
N ALA A 257 25.46 10.08 -3.29
CA ALA A 257 24.51 8.98 -3.15
C ALA A 257 24.06 8.84 -1.68
N ASP A 258 22.87 8.27 -1.47
CA ASP A 258 22.35 7.95 -0.14
C ASP A 258 22.49 6.47 0.23
N SER A 259 22.70 5.60 -0.76
CA SER A 259 22.98 4.19 -0.59
C SER A 259 23.81 3.63 -1.74
N VAL A 260 24.29 2.39 -1.58
CA VAL A 260 24.91 1.61 -2.65
C VAL A 260 24.46 0.15 -2.55
N ASN A 261 24.27 -0.51 -3.70
CA ASN A 261 24.00 -1.95 -3.74
C ASN A 261 25.21 -2.72 -3.20
N ILE A 262 24.96 -3.74 -2.38
CA ILE A 262 26.04 -4.58 -1.88
C ILE A 262 26.33 -5.70 -2.88
N ASP A 263 27.60 -6.09 -2.99
CA ASP A 263 28.01 -7.22 -3.82
C ASP A 263 27.67 -8.57 -3.16
N ALA A 264 27.89 -9.66 -3.89
CA ALA A 264 27.63 -11.01 -3.38
C ALA A 264 28.51 -11.40 -2.18
N ALA A 265 29.72 -10.84 -2.05
CA ALA A 265 30.62 -11.15 -0.95
C ALA A 265 30.16 -10.48 0.36
N THR A 266 29.76 -9.21 0.30
CA THR A 266 29.14 -8.49 1.41
C THR A 266 27.80 -9.11 1.79
N GLU A 267 26.96 -9.53 0.83
CA GLU A 267 25.70 -10.23 1.11
C GLU A 267 25.92 -11.55 1.87
N ASP A 268 26.86 -12.38 1.40
CA ASP A 268 27.22 -13.64 2.06
C ASP A 268 27.80 -13.42 3.46
N TRP A 269 28.64 -12.39 3.64
CA TRP A 269 29.20 -12.04 4.93
C TRP A 269 28.09 -11.63 5.91
N LEU A 270 27.19 -10.72 5.52
CA LEU A 270 26.08 -10.26 6.35
C LEU A 270 25.11 -11.38 6.72
N ALA A 271 24.89 -12.33 5.80
CA ALA A 271 24.06 -13.50 6.06
C ALA A 271 24.70 -14.43 7.09
N LYS A 272 26.00 -14.71 6.98
CA LYS A 272 26.75 -15.53 7.93
C LYS A 272 26.86 -14.87 9.31
N ALA A 273 26.95 -13.54 9.35
CA ALA A 273 26.93 -12.75 10.58
C ALA A 273 25.52 -12.70 11.23
N GLY A 274 24.47 -13.13 10.52
CA GLY A 274 23.10 -13.19 11.04
C GLY A 274 22.32 -11.88 10.94
N TYR A 275 22.79 -10.90 10.15
CA TYR A 275 22.08 -9.64 9.94
C TYR A 275 20.91 -9.78 8.98
N ILE A 276 21.09 -10.52 7.88
CA ILE A 276 20.09 -10.66 6.83
C ILE A 276 19.92 -12.13 6.43
N ILE A 277 18.84 -12.45 5.73
CA ILE A 277 18.60 -13.80 5.20
C ILE A 277 19.50 -14.16 4.01
N GLY A 278 20.27 -13.19 3.50
CA GLY A 278 21.16 -13.34 2.36
C GLY A 278 20.41 -13.38 1.02
N ARG A 279 20.94 -14.19 0.10
CA ARG A 279 20.50 -14.25 -1.29
C ARG A 279 19.05 -14.71 -1.42
N LEU A 280 18.24 -13.93 -2.14
CA LEU A 280 16.88 -14.30 -2.51
C LEU A 280 16.83 -15.15 -3.79
N GLN A 281 15.68 -15.80 -4.03
CA GLN A 281 15.46 -16.66 -5.20
C GLN A 281 15.69 -15.94 -6.54
N ARG A 282 15.37 -14.63 -6.61
CA ARG A 282 15.52 -13.82 -7.82
C ARG A 282 16.08 -12.46 -7.48
N VAL A 283 16.96 -11.97 -8.35
CA VAL A 283 17.44 -10.59 -8.37
C VAL A 283 16.88 -9.96 -9.64
N ILE A 284 15.73 -9.28 -9.51
CA ILE A 284 15.11 -8.61 -10.66
C ILE A 284 15.99 -7.42 -11.06
N PHE A 285 16.11 -7.17 -12.37
CA PHE A 285 16.98 -6.12 -12.94
C PHE A 285 18.46 -6.26 -12.57
N TYR A 286 18.96 -7.50 -12.47
CA TYR A 286 20.40 -7.74 -12.27
C TYR A 286 21.22 -7.01 -13.34
N ALA A 287 22.22 -6.26 -12.88
CA ALA A 287 23.22 -5.63 -13.72
C ALA A 287 24.53 -5.52 -12.93
N GLU A 288 25.60 -6.07 -13.47
CA GLU A 288 26.93 -6.05 -12.85
C GLU A 288 27.38 -4.60 -12.56
N GLY A 289 27.89 -4.36 -11.35
CA GLY A 289 28.30 -3.03 -10.89
C GLY A 289 27.16 -2.03 -10.65
N ILE A 290 25.89 -2.42 -10.83
CA ILE A 290 24.71 -1.56 -10.63
C ILE A 290 23.77 -2.18 -9.60
N LYS A 291 23.34 -3.43 -9.83
CA LYS A 291 22.45 -4.20 -8.98
C LYS A 291 22.82 -5.67 -9.07
N GLU A 292 23.64 -6.12 -8.15
CA GLU A 292 24.08 -7.52 -8.06
C GLU A 292 23.24 -8.33 -7.07
N THR A 293 22.72 -7.65 -6.04
CA THR A 293 21.88 -8.25 -4.99
C THR A 293 20.54 -7.52 -4.86
N ASN A 294 19.70 -7.93 -3.90
CA ASN A 294 18.50 -7.19 -3.52
C ASN A 294 18.71 -6.32 -2.26
N TRP A 295 19.96 -6.18 -1.83
CA TRP A 295 20.29 -5.46 -0.60
C TRP A 295 21.13 -4.24 -0.94
N SER A 296 20.82 -3.12 -0.31
CA SER A 296 21.64 -1.92 -0.38
C SER A 296 21.98 -1.47 1.03
N VAL A 297 23.12 -0.81 1.17
CA VAL A 297 23.53 -0.19 2.43
C VAL A 297 23.41 1.32 2.31
N THR A 298 22.87 1.96 3.35
CA THR A 298 22.79 3.43 3.42
C THR A 298 24.16 4.04 3.76
N ARG A 299 24.30 5.33 3.42
CA ARG A 299 25.36 6.16 4.02
C ARG A 299 25.13 6.30 5.53
N PRO A 300 26.15 6.68 6.31
CA PRO A 300 25.96 7.07 7.69
C PRO A 300 24.90 8.17 7.82
N THR A 301 23.95 7.95 8.73
CA THR A 301 22.85 8.89 9.03
C THR A 301 22.74 9.07 10.53
N VAL A 302 22.74 10.34 10.97
CA VAL A 302 22.53 10.70 12.37
C VAL A 302 21.05 10.62 12.69
N GLY A 303 20.70 9.76 13.64
CA GLY A 303 19.34 9.60 14.14
C GLY A 303 18.88 10.75 15.02
N VAL A 304 17.60 10.73 15.37
CA VAL A 304 16.97 11.75 16.23
C VAL A 304 17.52 11.77 17.66
N ASP A 305 18.19 10.69 18.05
CA ASP A 305 18.91 10.51 19.31
C ASP A 305 20.40 10.90 19.23
N GLY A 306 20.85 11.44 18.09
CA GLY A 306 22.23 11.84 17.86
C GLY A 306 23.20 10.70 17.54
N VAL A 307 22.72 9.45 17.48
CA VAL A 307 23.55 8.29 17.14
C VAL A 307 23.63 8.12 15.63
N GLU A 308 24.85 7.98 15.11
CA GLU A 308 25.10 7.72 13.69
C GLU A 308 24.88 6.23 13.37
N ARG A 309 24.19 5.95 12.26
CA ARG A 309 23.75 4.60 11.87
C ARG A 309 23.99 4.32 10.40
N ARG A 310 24.15 3.04 10.09
CA ARG A 310 24.06 2.51 8.73
C ARG A 310 23.06 1.37 8.72
N TRP A 311 22.26 1.34 7.66
CA TRP A 311 21.21 0.34 7.48
C TRP A 311 21.51 -0.49 6.25
N VAL A 312 21.31 -1.80 6.36
CA VAL A 312 21.15 -2.67 5.19
C VAL A 312 19.66 -2.88 5.00
N TYR A 313 19.15 -2.60 3.80
CA TYR A 313 17.72 -2.70 3.51
C TYR A 313 17.46 -3.48 2.23
N LEU A 314 16.30 -4.13 2.18
CA LEU A 314 15.84 -4.90 1.03
C LEU A 314 15.18 -3.98 0.00
N HIS A 315 15.52 -4.19 -1.26
CA HIS A 315 14.82 -3.66 -2.41
C HIS A 315 14.69 -4.76 -3.48
N TYR A 316 13.45 -5.18 -3.75
CA TYR A 316 13.22 -6.25 -4.74
C TYR A 316 13.40 -5.77 -6.18
N PHE A 317 13.10 -4.50 -6.43
CA PHE A 317 13.29 -3.80 -7.70
C PHE A 317 14.49 -2.85 -7.59
N LYS A 318 14.36 -1.56 -7.90
CA LYS A 318 15.47 -0.61 -7.86
C LYS A 318 15.83 -0.23 -6.42
N ASP A 319 17.06 0.20 -6.17
CA ASP A 319 17.53 0.62 -4.84
C ASP A 319 16.69 1.77 -4.25
N GLY A 320 16.14 2.64 -5.11
CA GLY A 320 15.18 3.69 -4.76
C GLY A 320 13.80 3.19 -4.30
N GLN A 321 13.56 1.88 -4.30
CA GLN A 321 12.30 1.23 -3.93
C GLN A 321 12.46 0.33 -2.68
N PRO A 322 12.67 0.90 -1.48
CA PRO A 322 12.79 0.13 -0.24
C PRO A 322 11.52 -0.68 0.02
N SER A 323 11.70 -1.97 0.35
CA SER A 323 10.60 -2.93 0.50
C SER A 323 9.95 -2.81 1.88
N ILE A 324 8.61 -2.82 1.90
CA ILE A 324 7.79 -2.73 3.13
C ILE A 324 7.74 -4.11 3.82
N ASN A 325 7.65 -4.14 5.15
CA ASN A 325 7.43 -5.34 5.99
C ASN A 325 6.03 -5.95 5.84
#